data_AF-A0A662U4D8-F1
#
_entry.id   AF-A0A662U4D8-F1
#
_cell.length_a   1.000
_cell.length_b   1.000
_cell.length_c   1.000
_cell.angle_alpha   90.00
_cell.angle_beta   90.00
_cell.angle_gamma   90.00
#
_symmetry.space_group_name_H-M   'P 1'
#
loop_
_entity.id
_entity.type
_entity.pdbx_description
1 polymer ?
#
loop_
_entity_poly.entity_id
_entity_poly.type
_entity_poly.pdbx_seq_one_letter_code
_entity_poly.pdbx_strand_id
1 'polypeptide(L)'
;MLSGKYKTVRLSRDKDLPLVIVFSRSKQVENVVDNLLCKKKVNNDTIIYGTFPKVLAIFLNLFLKIILKVNKADERIIFPLAAIVFSKDFLRKINNLNTPLDIIFKHLDSEKIHFIDISKDVKITITDIIMYVFYLLKTSEYRPLKFAAVGTSGILVNEGILWFLVSFNLLPVYLASPIAIESSIVNNFLLNDFWTFKKYRSGHFIMRLLKYHLAVAAGGIVNYAVLITLTFLGIYFLLANLIGIFLGFIVNYLLSELVVWR
;
A
#
# COMPACT_ATOMS: atom_id res chain seq x y z
N MET A 1 11.75 22.20 12.92
CA MET A 1 10.43 22.11 12.25
C MET A 1 9.96 20.67 11.96
N LEU A 2 10.55 19.63 12.57
CA LEU A 2 10.10 18.22 12.45
C LEU A 2 9.48 17.65 13.75
N SER A 3 9.73 18.27 14.91
CA SER A 3 9.27 17.80 16.23
C SER A 3 7.76 17.86 16.45
N GLY A 4 7.03 18.61 15.62
CA GLY A 4 5.56 18.64 15.65
C GLY A 4 4.89 17.58 14.77
N LYS A 5 5.62 16.95 13.83
CA LYS A 5 5.08 15.94 12.90
C LYS A 5 5.50 14.52 13.25
N TYR A 6 6.62 14.33 13.95
CA TYR A 6 7.18 13.02 14.29
C TYR A 6 7.66 13.01 15.74
N LYS A 7 7.62 11.83 16.39
CA LYS A 7 8.20 11.65 17.72
C LYS A 7 9.72 11.69 17.58
N THR A 8 10.30 12.83 17.93
CA THR A 8 11.76 13.03 17.93
C THR A 8 12.29 12.72 19.32
N VAL A 9 13.18 11.74 19.44
CA VAL A 9 13.94 11.54 20.68
C VAL A 9 15.18 12.43 20.59
N ARG A 10 15.27 13.44 21.48
CA ARG A 10 16.49 14.24 21.61
C ARG A 10 17.48 13.45 22.46
N LEU A 11 18.61 13.09 21.88
CA LEU A 11 19.68 12.40 22.59
C LEU A 11 20.30 13.34 23.63
N SER A 12 20.56 12.79 24.82
CA SER A 12 21.15 13.52 25.94
C SER A 12 22.66 13.71 25.74
N ARG A 13 23.11 14.96 25.93
CA ARG A 13 24.46 15.42 26.34
C ARG A 13 25.66 15.39 25.39
N ASP A 14 25.51 15.15 24.10
CA ASP A 14 26.57 15.53 23.14
C ASP A 14 26.01 16.34 21.96
N LYS A 15 26.62 17.50 21.70
CA LYS A 15 26.12 18.55 20.79
C LYS A 15 26.09 18.13 19.31
N ASP A 16 26.59 16.95 18.96
CA ASP A 16 26.79 16.52 17.57
C ASP A 16 26.08 15.23 17.14
N LEU A 17 25.11 14.74 17.91
CA LEU A 17 24.37 13.54 17.49
C LEU A 17 23.21 13.83 16.49
N PRO A 18 23.06 12.98 15.46
CA PRO A 18 21.99 13.03 14.46
C PRO A 18 20.57 12.93 15.05
N LEU A 19 19.58 13.56 14.39
CA LEU A 19 18.17 13.50 14.83
C LEU A 19 17.64 12.08 14.56
N VAL A 20 17.10 11.45 15.60
CA VAL A 20 16.49 10.13 15.50
C VAL A 20 14.98 10.30 15.28
N ILE A 21 14.48 9.83 14.13
CA ILE A 21 13.04 9.77 13.87
C ILE A 21 12.57 8.34 14.11
N VAL A 22 11.87 8.13 15.23
CA VAL A 22 11.28 6.83 15.57
C VAL A 22 9.89 6.75 14.96
N PHE A 23 9.67 5.77 14.08
CA PHE A 23 8.36 5.54 13.42
C PHE A 23 7.47 4.54 14.18
N SER A 24 8.00 3.89 15.21
CA SER A 24 7.25 3.04 16.14
C SER A 24 6.87 3.80 17.42
N ARG A 25 5.72 3.44 18.00
CA ARG A 25 5.29 3.90 19.34
C ARG A 25 5.69 2.90 20.43
N SER A 26 6.35 1.80 20.06
CA SER A 26 6.79 0.78 21.00
C SER A 26 7.95 1.29 21.85
N LYS A 27 7.76 1.26 23.19
CA LYS A 27 8.84 1.52 24.15
C LYS A 27 10.01 0.55 23.99
N GLN A 28 9.78 -0.66 23.46
CA GLN A 28 10.86 -1.61 23.19
C GLN A 28 11.78 -1.10 22.08
N VAL A 29 11.21 -0.53 21.01
CA VAL A 29 11.99 0.09 19.93
C VAL A 29 12.80 1.27 20.47
N GLU A 30 12.17 2.13 21.27
CA GLU A 30 12.86 3.28 21.90
C GLU A 30 14.05 2.82 22.75
N ASN A 31 13.85 1.84 23.63
CA ASN A 31 14.90 1.31 24.50
C ASN A 31 16.05 0.64 23.71
N VAL A 32 15.75 -0.10 22.65
CA VAL A 32 16.78 -0.76 21.82
C VAL A 32 17.58 0.29 21.04
N VAL A 33 16.89 1.29 20.49
CA VAL A 33 17.51 2.41 19.77
C VAL A 33 18.41 3.21 20.70
N ASP A 34 17.92 3.57 21.91
CA ASP A 34 18.72 4.27 22.92
C ASP A 34 19.95 3.46 23.33
N ASN A 35 19.81 2.13 23.53
CA ASN A 35 20.94 1.25 23.86
C ASN A 35 21.97 1.15 22.74
N LEU A 36 21.55 1.07 21.47
CA LEU A 36 22.45 1.04 20.32
C LEU A 36 23.23 2.36 20.19
N LEU A 37 22.57 3.48 20.45
CA LEU A 37 23.16 4.81 20.44
C LEU A 37 24.15 5.00 21.60
N CYS A 38 23.80 4.60 22.83
CA CYS A 38 24.71 4.63 23.98
C CYS A 38 25.99 3.81 23.76
N LYS A 39 25.90 2.69 23.04
CA LYS A 39 27.06 1.83 22.73
C LYS A 39 27.92 2.34 21.56
N LYS A 40 27.63 3.52 20.99
CA LYS A 40 28.28 4.08 19.78
C LYS A 40 28.35 3.09 18.61
N LYS A 41 27.35 2.19 18.50
CA LYS A 41 27.27 1.19 17.42
C LYS A 41 26.53 1.70 16.18
N VAL A 42 26.18 2.98 16.16
CA VAL A 42 25.36 3.60 15.10
C VAL A 42 26.19 4.67 14.42
N ASN A 43 26.43 4.50 13.12
CA ASN A 43 27.09 5.51 12.29
C ASN A 43 26.08 6.57 11.85
N ASN A 44 26.56 7.68 11.31
CA ASN A 44 25.68 8.59 10.56
C ASN A 44 24.99 7.83 9.42
N ASP A 45 23.73 8.17 9.17
CA ASP A 45 22.92 7.59 8.08
C ASP A 45 22.71 6.06 8.22
N THR A 46 22.35 5.66 9.44
CA THR A 46 21.99 4.27 9.77
C THR A 46 20.47 4.08 9.77
N ILE A 47 20.01 3.03 9.07
CA ILE A 47 18.64 2.54 9.14
C ILE A 47 18.61 1.33 10.07
N ILE A 48 17.96 1.52 11.22
CA ILE A 48 17.55 0.41 12.07
C ILE A 48 16.29 -0.16 11.42
N TYR A 49 16.05 -1.48 11.46
CA TYR A 49 14.84 -2.10 10.90
C TYR A 49 14.43 -3.37 11.64
N GLY A 50 13.15 -3.73 11.54
CA GLY A 50 12.59 -4.97 12.10
C GLY A 50 11.79 -5.72 11.05
N THR A 51 11.78 -7.05 11.09
CA THR A 51 11.14 -7.91 10.09
C THR A 51 9.69 -8.24 10.45
N PHE A 52 8.75 -7.92 9.56
CA PHE A 52 7.36 -8.39 9.65
C PHE A 52 7.26 -9.92 9.44
N PRO A 53 6.14 -10.55 9.88
CA PRO A 53 5.85 -11.93 9.52
C PRO A 53 5.99 -12.15 8.00
N LYS A 54 6.62 -13.26 7.59
CA LYS A 54 7.01 -13.52 6.18
C LYS A 54 5.89 -13.26 5.18
N VAL A 55 4.68 -13.73 5.45
CA VAL A 55 3.51 -13.57 4.56
C VAL A 55 3.16 -12.09 4.36
N LEU A 56 3.09 -11.33 5.46
CA LEU A 56 2.78 -9.92 5.41
C LEU A 56 3.89 -9.12 4.72
N ALA A 57 5.15 -9.51 4.95
CA ALA A 57 6.30 -8.91 4.30
C ALA A 57 6.27 -9.13 2.77
N ILE A 58 5.96 -10.33 2.29
CA ILE A 58 5.84 -10.60 0.85
C ILE A 58 4.78 -9.71 0.21
N PHE A 59 3.59 -9.66 0.83
CA PHE A 59 2.47 -8.86 0.33
C PHE A 59 2.82 -7.35 0.27
N LEU A 60 3.32 -6.81 1.37
CA LEU A 60 3.69 -5.40 1.47
C LEU A 60 4.84 -5.05 0.50
N ASN A 61 5.83 -5.93 0.35
CA ASN A 61 6.96 -5.74 -0.56
C ASN A 61 6.48 -5.67 -2.03
N LEU A 62 5.60 -6.58 -2.43
CA LEU A 62 4.98 -6.55 -3.76
C LEU A 62 4.21 -5.24 -3.98
N PHE A 63 3.36 -4.88 -3.02
CA PHE A 63 2.55 -3.66 -3.06
C PHE A 63 3.42 -2.39 -3.19
N LEU A 64 4.56 -2.37 -2.49
CA LEU A 64 5.46 -1.22 -2.43
C LEU A 64 6.35 -1.06 -3.66
N LYS A 65 6.92 -2.16 -4.17
CA LYS A 65 7.65 -2.15 -5.45
C LYS A 65 6.76 -1.61 -6.57
N ILE A 66 5.47 -1.95 -6.53
CA ILE A 66 4.47 -1.54 -7.52
C ILE A 66 4.11 -0.05 -7.38
N ILE A 67 3.72 0.40 -6.18
CA ILE A 67 3.21 1.76 -5.99
C ILE A 67 4.32 2.82 -5.99
N LEU A 68 5.46 2.51 -5.35
CA LEU A 68 6.54 3.48 -5.16
C LEU A 68 7.63 3.37 -6.23
N LYS A 69 7.50 2.46 -7.19
CA LYS A 69 8.40 2.29 -8.35
C LYS A 69 9.88 2.18 -7.94
N VAL A 70 10.15 1.57 -6.79
CA VAL A 70 11.50 1.51 -6.24
C VAL A 70 12.23 0.33 -6.88
N ASN A 71 12.97 0.61 -7.95
CA ASN A 71 13.75 -0.39 -8.70
C ASN A 71 14.94 -0.97 -7.89
N LYS A 72 15.40 -0.27 -6.85
CA LYS A 72 16.58 -0.58 -6.04
C LYS A 72 16.34 -0.50 -4.53
N ALA A 73 15.11 -0.80 -4.06
CA ALA A 73 14.92 -1.00 -2.64
C ALA A 73 15.41 -2.40 -2.30
N ASP A 74 16.54 -2.49 -1.59
CA ASP A 74 16.91 -3.70 -0.89
C ASP A 74 15.70 -4.13 -0.03
N GLU A 75 15.31 -5.40 -0.12
CA GLU A 75 14.06 -5.92 0.46
C GLU A 75 13.98 -5.71 1.97
N ARG A 76 15.14 -5.48 2.59
CA ARG A 76 15.35 -5.17 4.01
C ARG A 76 14.79 -3.80 4.43
N ILE A 77 14.58 -2.88 3.49
CA ILE A 77 14.41 -1.44 3.75
C ILE A 77 12.96 -1.00 3.74
N ILE A 78 12.13 -1.77 3.04
CA ILE A 78 10.71 -1.48 2.86
C ILE A 78 9.96 -1.57 4.20
N PHE A 79 10.60 -2.12 5.24
CA PHE A 79 10.05 -2.34 6.59
C PHE A 79 10.80 -1.59 7.70
N PRO A 80 10.80 -0.25 7.73
CA PRO A 80 11.34 0.44 8.87
C PRO A 80 10.24 0.45 9.93
N LEU A 81 10.26 -0.56 10.80
CA LEU A 81 9.63 -0.43 12.11
C LEU A 81 10.40 0.53 13.05
N ALA A 82 11.27 1.36 12.50
CA ALA A 82 12.52 1.58 13.16
C ALA A 82 13.08 2.97 12.91
N ALA A 83 13.71 3.45 13.96
CA ALA A 83 14.38 4.72 14.03
C ALA A 83 15.34 4.91 12.85
N ILE A 84 15.25 6.06 12.18
CA ILE A 84 16.32 6.49 11.27
C ILE A 84 17.12 7.56 11.96
N VAL A 85 18.42 7.38 11.92
CA VAL A 85 19.41 8.26 12.53
C VAL A 85 20.00 9.11 11.42
N PHE A 86 19.51 10.34 11.26
CA PHE A 86 19.90 11.22 10.16
C PHE A 86 21.00 12.21 10.56
N SER A 87 22.08 12.27 9.78
CA SER A 87 23.04 13.37 9.86
C SER A 87 22.36 14.75 9.76
N LYS A 88 22.90 15.78 10.45
CA LYS A 88 22.34 17.14 10.48
C LYS A 88 22.17 17.75 9.08
N ASP A 89 23.05 17.39 8.14
CA ASP A 89 23.04 17.90 6.77
C ASP A 89 21.92 17.30 5.93
N PHE A 90 21.56 16.03 6.14
CA PHE A 90 20.45 15.40 5.44
C PHE A 90 19.10 16.00 5.87
N LEU A 91 18.93 16.28 7.16
CA LEU A 91 17.71 16.93 7.69
C LEU A 91 17.44 18.30 7.07
N ARG A 92 18.50 19.08 6.77
CA ARG A 92 18.37 20.37 6.08
C ARG A 92 17.86 20.20 4.63
N LYS A 93 18.20 19.08 3.96
CA LYS A 93 17.73 18.75 2.60
C LYS A 93 16.28 18.23 2.56
N ILE A 94 15.76 17.68 3.67
CA ILE A 94 14.43 17.03 3.77
C ILE A 94 13.26 18.00 3.97
N ASN A 95 13.49 19.31 4.16
CA ASN A 95 12.53 20.28 4.70
C ASN A 95 11.10 20.31 4.07
N ASN A 96 10.88 19.68 2.91
CA ASN A 96 9.61 19.59 2.18
C ASN A 96 8.98 18.17 2.05
N LEU A 97 9.47 17.13 2.72
CA LEU A 97 8.90 15.77 2.58
C LEU A 97 7.71 15.53 3.52
N ASN A 98 6.62 15.00 2.95
CA ASN A 98 5.31 14.92 3.62
C ASN A 98 5.10 13.62 4.41
N THR A 99 5.84 12.55 4.09
CA THR A 99 5.75 11.28 4.81
C THR A 99 7.13 10.71 5.17
N PRO A 100 7.23 9.91 6.25
CA PRO A 100 8.41 9.12 6.60
C PRO A 100 9.00 8.32 5.45
N LEU A 101 8.11 7.70 4.67
CA LEU A 101 8.46 6.82 3.57
C LEU A 101 9.15 7.61 2.45
N ASP A 102 8.65 8.80 2.12
CA ASP A 102 9.29 9.64 1.09
C ASP A 102 10.74 10.01 1.45
N ILE A 103 11.00 10.21 2.75
CA ILE A 103 12.35 10.49 3.28
C ILE A 103 13.25 9.29 3.07
N ILE A 104 12.77 8.11 3.44
CA ILE A 104 13.49 6.84 3.27
C ILE A 104 13.81 6.63 1.81
N PHE A 105 12.82 6.69 0.92
CA PHE A 105 13.02 6.44 -0.51
C PHE A 105 13.97 7.43 -1.18
N LYS A 106 13.92 8.71 -0.82
CA LYS A 106 14.84 9.71 -1.37
C LYS A 106 16.27 9.57 -0.82
N HIS A 107 16.43 9.10 0.41
CA HIS A 107 17.76 8.87 1.01
C HIS A 107 18.43 7.62 0.45
N LEU A 108 17.64 6.62 0.06
CA LEU A 108 18.14 5.33 -0.40
C LEU A 108 18.89 5.35 -1.72
N ASP A 109 18.60 6.34 -2.56
CA ASP A 109 19.36 6.58 -3.79
C ASP A 109 20.72 7.25 -3.52
N SER A 110 21.05 7.62 -2.28
CA SER A 110 22.32 8.27 -1.91
C SER A 110 23.18 7.43 -0.96
N GLU A 111 24.39 7.06 -1.43
CA GLU A 111 25.55 6.46 -0.72
C GLU A 111 25.30 5.32 0.31
N LYS A 112 26.39 4.76 0.85
CA LYS A 112 26.43 3.53 1.66
C LYS A 112 25.66 3.67 2.98
N ILE A 113 24.40 3.24 2.98
CA ILE A 113 23.57 3.16 4.19
C ILE A 113 23.97 1.94 5.02
N HIS A 114 24.12 2.13 6.33
CA HIS A 114 24.31 1.03 7.28
C HIS A 114 22.96 0.50 7.77
N PHE A 115 22.82 -0.83 7.78
CA PHE A 115 21.61 -1.51 8.23
C PHE A 115 21.85 -2.24 9.55
N ILE A 116 20.97 -2.01 10.54
CA ILE A 116 20.98 -2.72 11.82
C ILE A 116 19.64 -3.44 11.99
N ASP A 117 19.69 -4.77 12.03
CA ASP A 117 18.52 -5.63 12.28
C ASP A 117 18.27 -5.74 13.79
N ILE A 118 17.08 -5.32 14.24
CA ILE A 118 16.61 -5.43 15.64
C ILE A 118 15.49 -6.46 15.81
N SER A 119 15.25 -7.31 14.80
CA SER A 119 14.14 -8.27 14.81
C SER A 119 14.22 -9.32 15.91
N LYS A 120 15.43 -9.57 16.44
CA LYS A 120 15.65 -10.45 17.59
C LYS A 120 15.29 -9.78 18.92
N ASP A 121 15.41 -8.46 18.98
CA ASP A 121 15.26 -7.67 20.21
C ASP A 121 13.88 -7.03 20.34
N VAL A 122 13.14 -6.90 19.23
CA VAL A 122 11.82 -6.25 19.19
C VAL A 122 10.80 -7.16 18.52
N LYS A 123 9.67 -7.38 19.20
CA LYS A 123 8.48 -7.96 18.60
C LYS A 123 7.61 -6.85 18.01
N ILE A 124 7.26 -6.99 16.73
CA ILE A 124 6.35 -6.08 16.05
C ILE A 124 4.97 -6.17 16.68
N THR A 125 4.41 -5.02 17.02
CA THR A 125 3.05 -4.92 17.56
C THR A 125 2.04 -4.64 16.47
N ILE A 126 0.76 -4.93 16.74
CA ILE A 126 -0.35 -4.58 15.84
C ILE A 126 -0.39 -3.07 15.58
N THR A 127 -0.07 -2.25 16.58
CA THR A 127 0.00 -0.80 16.42
C THR A 127 1.05 -0.37 15.39
N ASP A 128 2.17 -1.08 15.29
CA ASP A 128 3.18 -0.77 14.28
C ASP A 128 2.70 -1.15 12.87
N ILE A 129 2.00 -2.28 12.72
CA ILE A 129 1.35 -2.68 11.45
C ILE A 129 0.35 -1.60 11.01
N ILE A 130 -0.52 -1.16 11.92
CA ILE A 130 -1.54 -0.15 11.61
C ILE A 130 -0.90 1.18 11.18
N MET A 131 0.11 1.65 11.92
CA MET A 131 0.80 2.89 11.56
C MET A 131 1.49 2.77 10.20
N TYR A 132 2.10 1.62 9.92
CA TYR A 132 2.74 1.37 8.64
C TYR A 132 1.73 1.40 7.48
N VAL A 133 0.59 0.70 7.62
CA VAL A 133 -0.50 0.75 6.63
C VAL A 133 -1.00 2.19 6.45
N PHE A 134 -1.16 2.95 7.53
CA PHE A 134 -1.56 4.35 7.45
C PHE A 134 -0.55 5.21 6.67
N TYR A 135 0.76 5.01 6.90
CA TYR A 135 1.79 5.70 6.13
C TYR A 135 1.75 5.32 4.65
N LEU A 136 1.55 4.04 4.33
CA LEU A 136 1.40 3.59 2.94
C LEU A 136 0.20 4.22 2.25
N LEU A 137 -0.94 4.25 2.94
CA LEU A 137 -2.16 4.87 2.41
C LEU A 137 -1.94 6.37 2.18
N LYS A 138 -1.25 7.05 3.08
CA LYS A 138 -0.94 8.48 2.93
C LYS A 138 0.01 8.73 1.76
N THR A 139 1.08 7.95 1.62
CA THR A 139 2.05 8.07 0.52
C THR A 139 1.40 7.77 -0.84
N SER A 140 0.46 6.81 -0.88
CA SER A 140 -0.29 6.47 -2.09
C SER A 140 -1.49 7.40 -2.39
N GLU A 141 -1.61 8.55 -1.72
CA GLU A 141 -2.73 9.48 -1.82
C GLU A 141 -4.12 8.84 -1.60
N TYR A 142 -4.16 7.80 -0.76
CA TYR A 142 -5.33 6.97 -0.45
C TYR A 142 -5.98 6.30 -1.67
N ARG A 143 -5.24 6.14 -2.78
CA ARG A 143 -5.74 5.51 -4.02
C ARG A 143 -6.37 4.13 -3.81
N PRO A 144 -5.80 3.21 -2.99
CA PRO A 144 -6.43 1.92 -2.72
C PRO A 144 -7.83 2.07 -2.10
N LEU A 145 -8.02 3.03 -1.19
CA LEU A 145 -9.32 3.28 -0.55
C LEU A 145 -10.32 3.93 -1.52
N LYS A 146 -9.87 4.88 -2.35
CA LYS A 146 -10.70 5.45 -3.41
C LYS A 146 -11.16 4.39 -4.38
N PHE A 147 -10.24 3.51 -4.81
CA PHE A 147 -10.55 2.39 -5.69
C PHE A 147 -11.54 1.40 -5.06
N ALA A 148 -11.41 1.10 -3.76
CA ALA A 148 -12.37 0.28 -3.01
C ALA A 148 -13.75 0.94 -2.93
N ALA A 149 -13.81 2.25 -2.67
CA ALA A 149 -15.06 3.00 -2.64
C ALA A 149 -15.75 3.01 -4.01
N VAL A 150 -14.99 3.19 -5.10
CA VAL A 150 -15.51 3.07 -6.47
C VAL A 150 -15.99 1.65 -6.77
N GLY A 151 -15.23 0.63 -6.38
CA GLY A 151 -15.66 -0.76 -6.55
C GLY A 151 -16.99 -1.05 -5.84
N THR A 152 -17.16 -0.51 -4.64
CA THR A 152 -18.40 -0.65 -3.86
C THR A 152 -19.58 0.06 -4.52
N SER A 153 -19.37 1.27 -5.08
CA SER A 153 -20.43 1.95 -5.82
C SER A 153 -20.83 1.20 -7.10
N GLY A 154 -19.88 0.52 -7.74
CA GLY A 154 -20.16 -0.38 -8.86
C GLY A 154 -21.17 -1.48 -8.52
N ILE A 155 -21.06 -2.10 -7.33
CA ILE A 155 -22.02 -3.11 -6.87
C ILE A 155 -23.44 -2.52 -6.85
N LEU A 156 -23.60 -1.31 -6.30
CA LEU A 156 -24.91 -0.64 -6.25
C LEU A 156 -25.44 -0.30 -7.64
N VAL A 157 -24.57 0.11 -8.57
CA VAL A 157 -24.94 0.38 -9.97
C VAL A 157 -25.37 -0.89 -10.68
N ASN A 158 -24.63 -1.99 -10.50
CA ASN A 158 -24.97 -3.29 -11.08
C ASN A 158 -26.35 -3.76 -10.59
N GLU A 159 -26.53 -3.84 -9.26
CA GLU A 159 -27.79 -4.31 -8.67
C GLU A 159 -28.95 -3.37 -9.01
N GLY A 160 -28.72 -2.05 -9.03
CA GLY A 160 -29.73 -1.06 -9.38
C GLY A 160 -30.21 -1.17 -10.83
N ILE A 161 -29.29 -1.32 -11.79
CA ILE A 161 -29.64 -1.47 -13.21
C ILE A 161 -30.31 -2.82 -13.46
N LEU A 162 -29.80 -3.90 -12.86
CA LEU A 162 -30.40 -5.22 -12.98
C LEU A 162 -31.83 -5.23 -12.43
N TRP A 163 -32.02 -4.68 -11.22
CA TRP A 163 -33.33 -4.56 -10.60
C TRP A 163 -34.29 -3.74 -11.46
N PHE A 164 -33.84 -2.60 -12.01
CA PHE A 164 -34.66 -1.75 -12.87
C PHE A 164 -35.09 -2.47 -14.16
N LEU A 165 -34.15 -3.07 -14.89
CA LEU A 165 -34.45 -3.72 -16.17
C LEU A 165 -35.41 -4.91 -16.01
N VAL A 166 -35.28 -5.67 -14.92
CA VAL A 166 -36.10 -6.85 -14.66
C VAL A 166 -37.46 -6.47 -14.05
N SER A 167 -37.50 -5.56 -13.07
CA SER A 167 -38.74 -5.21 -12.35
C SER A 167 -39.75 -4.47 -13.22
N PHE A 168 -39.29 -3.75 -14.23
CA PHE A 168 -40.15 -3.07 -15.20
C PHE A 168 -40.41 -3.92 -16.46
N ASN A 169 -40.08 -5.22 -16.44
CA ASN A 169 -40.24 -6.15 -17.56
C ASN A 169 -39.59 -5.65 -18.88
N LEU A 170 -38.55 -4.82 -18.79
CA LEU A 170 -37.86 -4.26 -19.95
C LEU A 170 -37.02 -5.34 -20.64
N LEU A 171 -36.34 -6.18 -19.85
CA LEU A 171 -35.52 -7.27 -20.34
C LEU A 171 -35.58 -8.48 -19.38
N PRO A 172 -35.46 -9.71 -19.90
CA PRO A 172 -35.26 -10.88 -19.06
C PRO A 172 -33.88 -10.87 -18.41
N VAL A 173 -33.75 -11.53 -17.25
CA VAL A 173 -32.56 -11.52 -16.39
C VAL A 173 -31.26 -11.83 -17.14
N TYR A 174 -31.28 -12.79 -18.07
CA TYR A 174 -30.09 -13.21 -18.83
C TYR A 174 -29.60 -12.17 -19.84
N LEU A 175 -30.44 -11.21 -20.27
CA LEU A 175 -30.03 -10.05 -21.07
C LEU A 175 -29.74 -8.83 -20.18
N ALA A 176 -30.50 -8.66 -19.10
CA ALA A 176 -30.32 -7.56 -18.16
C ALA A 176 -28.98 -7.64 -17.40
N SER A 177 -28.55 -8.86 -17.02
CA SER A 177 -27.33 -9.06 -16.24
C SER A 177 -26.05 -8.61 -16.95
N PRO A 178 -25.75 -9.00 -18.20
CA PRO A 178 -24.59 -8.48 -18.93
C PRO A 178 -24.59 -6.96 -19.09
N ILE A 179 -25.77 -6.35 -19.32
CA ILE A 179 -25.92 -4.90 -19.45
C ILE A 179 -25.61 -4.19 -18.12
N ALA A 180 -26.12 -4.73 -17.01
CA ALA A 180 -25.85 -4.21 -15.67
C ALA A 180 -24.36 -4.31 -15.31
N ILE A 181 -23.73 -5.45 -15.61
CA ILE A 181 -22.30 -5.68 -15.36
C ILE A 181 -21.46 -4.70 -16.16
N GLU A 182 -21.70 -4.57 -17.46
CA GLU A 182 -20.96 -3.64 -18.32
C GLU A 182 -21.15 -2.19 -17.87
N SER A 183 -22.37 -1.81 -17.53
CA SER A 183 -22.66 -0.47 -17.00
C SER A 183 -21.92 -0.19 -15.68
N SER A 184 -21.81 -1.19 -14.80
CA SER A 184 -21.01 -1.09 -13.58
C SER A 184 -19.52 -0.96 -13.88
N ILE A 185 -18.98 -1.71 -14.86
CA ILE A 185 -17.57 -1.63 -15.25
C ILE A 185 -17.25 -0.23 -15.80
N VAL A 186 -18.11 0.29 -16.68
CA VAL A 186 -17.97 1.64 -17.24
C VAL A 186 -18.08 2.70 -16.13
N ASN A 187 -19.05 2.59 -15.22
CA ASN A 187 -19.17 3.49 -14.07
C ASN A 187 -17.88 3.50 -13.23
N ASN A 188 -17.35 2.32 -12.91
CA ASN A 188 -16.13 2.19 -12.13
C ASN A 188 -14.92 2.77 -12.87
N PHE A 189 -14.82 2.57 -14.18
CA PHE A 189 -13.80 3.17 -15.01
C PHE A 189 -13.86 4.70 -14.95
N LEU A 190 -15.04 5.29 -15.17
CA LEU A 190 -15.22 6.73 -15.18
C LEU A 190 -14.85 7.35 -13.83
N LEU A 191 -15.35 6.79 -12.73
CA LEU A 191 -15.02 7.27 -11.38
C LEU A 191 -13.52 7.13 -11.10
N ASN A 192 -12.89 6.03 -11.52
CA ASN A 192 -11.45 5.86 -11.35
C ASN A 192 -10.64 6.84 -12.24
N ASP A 193 -11.06 7.13 -13.47
CA ASP A 193 -10.38 8.07 -14.37
C ASP A 193 -10.50 9.52 -13.86
N PHE A 194 -11.68 9.93 -13.37
CA PHE A 194 -11.93 11.30 -12.94
C PHE A 194 -11.55 11.59 -11.49
N TRP A 195 -11.47 10.58 -10.63
CA TRP A 195 -11.21 10.76 -9.19
C TRP A 195 -9.97 10.02 -8.69
N THR A 196 -9.92 8.69 -8.80
CA THR A 196 -8.84 7.87 -8.20
C THR A 196 -7.49 8.16 -8.86
N PHE A 197 -7.43 8.14 -10.19
CA PHE A 197 -6.22 8.24 -10.98
C PHE A 197 -6.13 9.53 -11.79
N LYS A 198 -6.92 10.56 -11.43
CA LYS A 198 -7.00 11.85 -12.16
C LYS A 198 -5.63 12.44 -12.51
N LYS A 199 -4.66 12.34 -11.59
CA LYS A 199 -3.28 12.86 -11.73
C LYS A 199 -2.33 11.97 -12.55
N TYR A 200 -2.70 10.71 -12.78
CA TYR A 200 -1.86 9.68 -13.40
C TYR A 200 -2.36 9.29 -14.79
N ARG A 201 -3.35 10.00 -15.34
CA ARG A 201 -3.87 9.73 -16.68
C ARG A 201 -2.79 9.94 -17.74
N SER A 202 -2.58 8.92 -18.55
CA SER A 202 -1.75 8.95 -19.74
C SER A 202 -2.46 8.24 -20.89
N GLY A 203 -2.00 8.52 -22.12
CA GLY A 203 -2.58 7.93 -23.34
C GLY A 203 -4.04 8.33 -23.61
N HIS A 204 -4.66 7.62 -24.56
CA HIS A 204 -6.02 7.88 -25.01
C HIS A 204 -7.08 7.25 -24.08
N PHE A 205 -8.21 7.93 -23.93
CA PHE A 205 -9.32 7.48 -23.07
C PHE A 205 -9.80 6.07 -23.39
N ILE A 206 -10.02 5.76 -24.68
CA ILE A 206 -10.49 4.45 -25.14
C ILE A 206 -9.47 3.35 -24.81
N MET A 207 -8.17 3.63 -24.95
CA MET A 207 -7.13 2.66 -24.61
C MET A 207 -7.12 2.36 -23.10
N ARG A 208 -7.33 3.37 -22.26
CA ARG A 208 -7.48 3.14 -20.81
C ARG A 208 -8.72 2.31 -20.50
N LEU A 209 -9.84 2.56 -21.18
CA LEU A 209 -11.05 1.76 -21.03
C LEU A 209 -10.79 0.29 -21.38
N LEU A 210 -10.14 0.00 -22.52
CA LEU A 210 -9.81 -1.37 -22.92
C LEU A 210 -8.86 -2.05 -21.92
N LYS A 211 -7.80 -1.36 -21.50
CA LYS A 211 -6.89 -1.88 -20.47
C LYS A 211 -7.62 -2.15 -19.15
N TYR A 212 -8.59 -1.31 -18.79
CA TYR A 212 -9.39 -1.51 -17.57
C TYR A 212 -10.27 -2.76 -17.66
N HIS A 213 -10.87 -3.03 -18.82
CA HIS A 213 -11.60 -4.29 -19.04
C HIS A 213 -10.70 -5.51 -18.86
N LEU A 214 -9.46 -5.45 -19.37
CA LEU A 214 -8.49 -6.54 -19.16
C LEU A 214 -8.13 -6.69 -17.67
N ALA A 215 -7.99 -5.59 -16.94
CA ALA A 215 -7.73 -5.62 -15.50
C ALA A 215 -8.90 -6.23 -14.70
N VAL A 216 -10.13 -5.87 -15.04
CA VAL A 216 -11.35 -6.46 -14.46
C VAL A 216 -11.44 -7.95 -14.78
N ALA A 217 -11.21 -8.34 -16.04
CA ALA A 217 -11.24 -9.74 -16.47
C ALA A 217 -10.18 -10.58 -15.73
N ALA A 218 -8.96 -10.07 -15.60
CA ALA A 218 -7.90 -10.72 -14.83
C ALA A 218 -8.29 -10.89 -13.35
N GLY A 219 -8.88 -9.85 -12.74
CA GLY A 219 -9.43 -9.94 -11.38
C GLY A 219 -10.52 -11.00 -11.24
N GLY A 220 -11.42 -11.10 -12.23
CA GLY A 220 -12.46 -12.13 -12.31
C GLY A 220 -11.90 -13.56 -12.41
N ILE A 221 -10.89 -13.77 -13.27
CA ILE A 221 -10.18 -15.05 -13.40
C ILE A 221 -9.55 -15.46 -12.08
N VAL A 222 -8.88 -14.52 -11.40
CA VAL A 222 -8.25 -14.78 -10.09
C VAL A 222 -9.29 -15.11 -9.04
N ASN A 223 -10.41 -14.38 -8.99
CA ASN A 223 -11.51 -14.68 -8.08
C ASN A 223 -12.00 -16.12 -8.28
N TYR A 224 -12.32 -16.48 -9.53
CA TYR A 224 -12.83 -17.81 -9.86
C TYR A 224 -11.81 -18.92 -9.56
N ALA A 225 -10.54 -18.72 -9.93
CA ALA A 225 -9.48 -19.70 -9.66
C ALA A 225 -9.29 -19.94 -8.14
N VAL A 226 -9.32 -18.87 -7.33
CA VAL A 226 -9.22 -18.96 -5.87
C VAL A 226 -10.42 -19.68 -5.27
N LEU A 227 -11.65 -19.31 -5.69
CA LEU A 227 -12.88 -19.97 -5.25
C LEU A 227 -12.78 -21.48 -5.45
N ILE A 228 -12.48 -21.91 -6.67
CA ILE A 228 -12.40 -23.32 -7.03
C ILE A 228 -11.29 -24.03 -6.24
N THR A 229 -10.09 -23.46 -6.20
CA THR A 229 -8.95 -24.06 -5.49
C THR A 229 -9.24 -24.23 -4.00
N LEU A 230 -9.74 -23.20 -3.33
CA LEU A 230 -10.02 -23.26 -1.90
C LEU A 230 -11.19 -24.20 -1.58
N THR A 231 -12.20 -24.26 -2.44
CA THR A 231 -13.31 -25.20 -2.29
C THR A 231 -12.81 -26.65 -2.41
N PHE A 232 -11.91 -26.95 -3.35
CA PHE A 232 -11.26 -28.26 -3.44
C PHE A 232 -10.42 -28.62 -2.22
N LEU A 233 -9.85 -27.63 -1.54
CA LEU A 233 -9.12 -27.81 -0.28
C LEU A 233 -10.05 -27.95 0.94
N GLY A 234 -11.37 -28.00 0.74
CA GLY A 234 -12.36 -28.17 1.81
C GLY A 234 -12.75 -26.88 2.53
N ILE A 235 -12.35 -25.70 2.03
CA ILE A 235 -12.80 -24.42 2.59
C ILE A 235 -14.26 -24.19 2.18
N TYR A 236 -15.09 -23.74 3.14
CA TYR A 236 -16.48 -23.41 2.90
C TYR A 236 -16.64 -22.38 1.76
N PHE A 237 -17.51 -22.67 0.78
CA PHE A 237 -17.56 -21.96 -0.50
C PHE A 237 -17.80 -20.45 -0.37
N LEU A 238 -18.58 -19.98 0.63
CA LEU A 238 -18.77 -18.54 0.86
C LEU A 238 -17.48 -17.87 1.34
N LEU A 239 -16.70 -18.54 2.18
CA LEU A 239 -15.40 -18.04 2.64
C LEU A 239 -14.38 -18.07 1.49
N ALA A 240 -14.38 -19.15 0.69
CA ALA A 240 -13.56 -19.26 -0.51
C ALA A 240 -13.88 -18.13 -1.52
N ASN A 241 -15.15 -17.85 -1.76
CA ASN A 241 -15.61 -16.78 -2.65
C ASN A 241 -15.22 -15.40 -2.10
N LEU A 242 -15.36 -15.17 -0.79
CA LEU A 242 -14.95 -13.90 -0.17
C LEU A 242 -13.45 -13.65 -0.34
N ILE A 243 -12.61 -14.67 -0.14
CA ILE A 243 -11.16 -14.58 -0.37
C ILE A 243 -10.87 -14.35 -1.85
N GLY A 244 -11.59 -15.03 -2.75
CA GLY A 244 -11.49 -14.84 -4.19
C GLY A 244 -11.80 -13.41 -4.63
N ILE A 245 -12.91 -12.84 -4.14
CA ILE A 245 -13.29 -11.44 -4.40
C ILE A 245 -12.19 -10.49 -3.91
N PHE A 246 -11.66 -10.71 -2.72
CA PHE A 246 -10.58 -9.88 -2.16
C PHE A 246 -9.29 -9.93 -2.99
N LEU A 247 -8.84 -11.13 -3.39
CA LEU A 247 -7.65 -11.29 -4.22
C LEU A 247 -7.85 -10.79 -5.65
N GLY A 248 -9.02 -11.03 -6.24
CA GLY A 248 -9.40 -10.48 -7.54
C GLY A 248 -9.42 -8.96 -7.54
N PHE A 249 -9.92 -8.34 -6.47
CA PHE A 249 -9.87 -6.90 -6.26
C PHE A 249 -8.44 -6.38 -6.19
N ILE A 250 -7.54 -7.04 -5.45
CA ILE A 250 -6.12 -6.68 -5.39
C ILE A 250 -5.50 -6.72 -6.79
N VAL A 251 -5.71 -7.79 -7.55
CA VAL A 251 -5.16 -7.91 -8.92
C VAL A 251 -5.70 -6.82 -9.84
N ASN A 252 -7.00 -6.54 -9.79
CA ASN A 252 -7.60 -5.45 -10.56
C ASN A 252 -6.99 -4.09 -10.19
N TYR A 253 -6.82 -3.79 -8.90
CA TYR A 253 -6.17 -2.56 -8.44
C TYR A 253 -4.71 -2.45 -8.92
N LEU A 254 -3.93 -3.53 -8.79
CA LEU A 254 -2.52 -3.53 -9.19
C LEU A 254 -2.36 -3.33 -10.71
N LEU A 255 -3.18 -4.01 -11.52
CA LEU A 255 -3.18 -3.80 -12.98
C LEU A 255 -3.66 -2.40 -13.37
N SER A 256 -4.65 -1.87 -12.65
CA SER A 256 -5.10 -0.48 -12.81
C SER A 256 -3.97 0.53 -12.58
N GLU A 257 -3.24 0.37 -11.47
CA GLU A 257 -2.11 1.22 -11.09
C GLU A 257 -0.91 1.07 -12.07
N LEU A 258 -0.63 -0.14 -12.54
CA LEU A 258 0.58 -0.43 -13.32
C LEU A 258 0.43 -0.27 -14.83
N VAL A 259 -0.76 -0.52 -15.37
CA VAL A 259 -0.99 -0.68 -16.81
C VAL A 259 -2.01 0.33 -17.34
N VAL A 260 -3.14 0.50 -16.62
CA VAL A 260 -4.28 1.27 -17.13
C VAL A 260 -4.00 2.77 -17.12
N TRP A 261 -3.61 3.32 -15.96
CA TRP A 261 -3.33 4.74 -15.77
C TRP A 261 -1.82 5.00 -15.72
N ARG A 262 -1.10 4.44 -16.69
CA ARG A 262 0.35 4.58 -16.83
C ARG A 262 0.75 4.75 -18.28
#